data_AF-A0A2N2G2Z6-F1
#
_entry.id   AF-A0A2N2G2Z6-F1
#
_cell.length_a   1.000
_cell.length_b   1.000
_cell.length_c   1.000
_cell.angle_alpha   90.00
_cell.angle_beta   90.00
_cell.angle_gamma   90.00
#
_symmetry.space_group_name_H-M   'P 1'
#
loop_
_entity.id
_entity.type
_entity.pdbx_description
1 polymer ?
#
loop_
_entity_poly.entity_id
_entity_poly.type
_entity_poly.pdbx_seq_one_letter_code
_entity_poly.pdbx_strand_id
1 'polypeptide(L)'
;DITLFVDCNEDISIKIYSRELLQVIINLLKNAKEAFENKNIKDKRIEVVVKSFTSYIRIEMFDNAGAIDDAIKDRIFEPYFSTKDEQMGTGLGLYMSKTIIEKHLGGKLWYENKKDGVSFYIDLPINYK
;
A
#
# COMPACT_ATOMS: atom_id res chain seq x y z
N ASP A 1 -2.31 -20.19 1.47
CA ASP A 1 -3.30 -19.22 0.97
C ASP A 1 -3.27 -17.94 1.78
N ILE A 2 -3.66 -16.82 1.17
CA ILE A 2 -3.78 -15.50 1.82
C ILE A 2 -5.25 -15.08 1.71
N THR A 3 -5.88 -14.73 2.82
CA THR A 3 -7.25 -14.23 2.83
C THR A 3 -7.26 -12.72 2.63
N LEU A 4 -8.07 -12.23 1.69
CA LEU A 4 -8.26 -10.80 1.45
C LEU A 4 -9.61 -10.38 2.05
N PHE A 5 -9.57 -9.44 2.99
CA PHE A 5 -10.76 -8.78 3.55
C PHE A 5 -10.86 -7.38 2.96
N VAL A 6 -12.06 -7.01 2.52
CA VAL A 6 -12.33 -5.67 1.97
C VAL A 6 -13.53 -5.09 2.71
N ASP A 7 -13.31 -3.97 3.39
CA ASP A 7 -14.32 -3.13 4.00
C ASP A 7 -14.35 -1.79 3.26
N CYS A 8 -15.30 -1.67 2.33
CA CYS A 8 -15.48 -0.48 1.51
C CYS A 8 -16.98 -0.21 1.38
N ASN A 9 -17.42 0.92 1.92
CA ASN A 9 -18.81 1.34 1.78
C ASN A 9 -19.10 1.72 0.31
N GLU A 10 -20.21 1.21 -0.24
CA GLU A 10 -20.66 1.45 -1.62
C GLU A 10 -20.92 2.94 -1.93
N ASP A 11 -21.16 3.77 -0.91
CA ASP A 11 -21.42 5.20 -1.07
C ASP A 11 -20.15 6.04 -1.33
N ILE A 12 -18.96 5.45 -1.26
CA ILE A 12 -17.70 6.16 -1.47
C ILE A 12 -17.38 6.23 -2.96
N SER A 13 -17.45 7.44 -3.54
CA SER A 13 -17.07 7.69 -4.93
C SER A 13 -16.15 8.92 -5.04
N ILE A 14 -15.15 8.82 -5.91
CA ILE A 14 -14.23 9.92 -6.25
C ILE A 14 -13.95 9.94 -7.74
N LYS A 15 -13.67 11.13 -8.30
CA LYS A 15 -13.25 11.28 -9.69
C LYS A 15 -11.71 11.23 -9.75
N ILE A 16 -11.17 10.19 -10.37
CA ILE A 16 -9.71 9.94 -10.39
C ILE A 16 -9.28 9.17 -11.65
N TYR A 17 -7.98 9.19 -11.96
CA TYR A 17 -7.37 8.30 -12.94
C TYR A 17 -7.32 6.86 -12.41
N SER A 18 -8.39 6.09 -12.61
CA SER A 18 -8.57 4.75 -12.05
C SER A 18 -7.44 3.76 -12.36
N ARG A 19 -6.84 3.83 -13.56
CA ARG A 19 -5.69 3.00 -13.95
C ARG A 19 -4.46 3.24 -13.08
N GLU A 20 -4.21 4.50 -12.72
CA GLU A 20 -3.07 4.85 -11.87
C GLU A 20 -3.28 4.34 -10.45
N LEU A 21 -4.46 4.55 -9.88
CA LEU A 21 -4.80 4.00 -8.57
C LEU A 21 -4.73 2.46 -8.55
N LEU A 22 -5.25 1.80 -9.59
CA LEU A 22 -5.17 0.34 -9.72
C LEU A 22 -3.73 -0.17 -9.74
N GLN A 23 -2.82 0.53 -10.44
CA GLN A 23 -1.41 0.19 -10.46
C GLN A 23 -0.77 0.26 -9.06
N VAL A 24 -1.14 1.26 -8.26
CA VAL A 24 -0.70 1.38 -6.87
C VAL A 24 -1.23 0.24 -6.02
N ILE A 25 -2.53 -0.04 -6.08
CA ILE A 25 -3.17 -1.12 -5.31
C ILE A 25 -2.54 -2.47 -5.65
N ILE A 26 -2.36 -2.79 -6.93
CA ILE A 26 -1.71 -4.04 -7.37
C ILE A 26 -0.28 -4.12 -6.82
N ASN A 27 0.47 -3.01 -6.84
CA ASN A 27 1.83 -3.01 -6.33
C ASN A 27 1.88 -3.26 -4.82
N LEU A 28 0.99 -2.64 -4.04
CA LEU A 28 0.91 -2.88 -2.59
C LEU A 28 0.46 -4.31 -2.26
N LEU A 29 -0.50 -4.87 -3.01
CA LEU A 29 -0.91 -6.28 -2.85
C LEU A 29 0.22 -7.27 -3.17
N LYS A 30 1.03 -6.99 -4.19
CA LYS A 30 2.23 -7.79 -4.51
C LYS A 30 3.24 -7.74 -3.38
N ASN A 31 3.55 -6.54 -2.87
CA ASN A 31 4.46 -6.36 -1.75
C ASN A 31 3.98 -7.11 -0.50
N ALA A 32 2.68 -7.04 -0.18
CA ALA A 32 2.11 -7.78 0.94
C ALA A 32 2.23 -9.30 0.74
N LYS A 33 1.91 -9.80 -0.46
CA LYS A 33 2.08 -11.23 -0.80
C LYS A 33 3.52 -11.69 -0.62
N GLU A 34 4.48 -10.92 -1.10
CA GLU A 34 5.90 -11.22 -1.01
C GLU A 34 6.41 -11.14 0.44
N ALA A 35 5.88 -10.23 1.25
CA ALA A 35 6.23 -10.14 2.66
C ALA A 35 5.88 -11.41 3.45
N PHE A 36 4.91 -12.19 2.97
CA PHE A 36 4.56 -13.52 3.52
C PHE A 36 5.44 -14.66 3.03
N GLU A 37 6.28 -14.46 2.02
CA GLU A 37 7.20 -15.48 1.52
C GLU A 37 8.21 -15.82 2.60
N ASN A 38 8.54 -17.12 2.72
CA ASN A 38 9.48 -17.64 3.73
C ASN A 38 9.08 -17.41 5.20
N LYS A 39 7.86 -16.91 5.48
CA LYS A 39 7.30 -16.77 6.83
C LYS A 39 6.24 -17.83 7.11
N ASN A 40 6.37 -18.51 8.26
CA ASN A 40 5.40 -19.50 8.72
C ASN A 40 4.27 -18.82 9.53
N ILE A 41 3.42 -18.06 8.83
CA ILE A 41 2.25 -17.39 9.40
C ILE A 41 1.02 -18.26 9.07
N LYS A 42 0.29 -18.67 10.11
CA LYS A 42 -0.87 -19.56 10.00
C LYS A 42 -2.06 -18.88 9.31
N ASP A 43 -2.35 -17.65 9.69
CA ASP A 43 -3.52 -16.89 9.24
C ASP A 43 -3.09 -15.68 8.41
N LYS A 44 -2.51 -15.93 7.22
CA LYS A 44 -2.05 -14.87 6.32
C LYS A 44 -3.26 -14.05 5.84
N ARG A 45 -3.31 -12.77 6.17
CA ARG A 45 -4.41 -11.89 5.81
C ARG A 45 -3.93 -10.54 5.32
N ILE A 46 -4.68 -10.02 4.36
CA ILE A 46 -4.59 -8.63 3.90
C ILE A 46 -5.96 -8.01 4.15
N GLU A 47 -5.99 -6.84 4.76
CA GLU A 47 -7.20 -6.09 5.05
C GLU A 47 -7.16 -4.75 4.30
N VAL A 48 -8.18 -4.48 3.50
CA VAL A 48 -8.35 -3.21 2.80
C VAL A 48 -9.56 -2.50 3.37
N VAL A 49 -9.33 -1.37 4.04
CA VAL A 49 -10.38 -0.58 4.67
C VAL A 49 -10.43 0.80 4.00
N VAL A 50 -11.60 1.18 3.51
CA VAL A 50 -11.82 2.47 2.84
C VAL A 50 -12.75 3.33 3.69
N LYS A 51 -12.26 4.52 4.07
CA LYS A 51 -13.03 5.49 4.87
C LYS A 51 -13.09 6.83 4.15
N SER A 52 -14.26 7.44 4.18
CA SER A 52 -14.44 8.82 3.71
C SER A 52 -14.25 9.80 4.86
N PHE A 53 -13.52 10.88 4.60
CA PHE A 53 -13.38 12.03 5.48
C PHE A 53 -13.89 13.28 4.76
N THR A 54 -13.96 14.41 5.46
CA THR A 54 -14.54 15.64 4.91
C THR A 54 -13.91 16.11 3.60
N SER A 55 -12.60 15.93 3.40
CA SER A 55 -11.88 16.45 2.22
C SER A 55 -11.10 15.39 1.43
N TYR A 56 -11.04 14.15 1.91
CA TYR A 56 -10.29 13.07 1.29
C TYR A 56 -10.93 11.71 1.61
N ILE A 57 -10.63 10.72 0.78
CA ILE A 57 -10.84 9.31 1.14
C ILE A 57 -9.51 8.72 1.59
N ARG A 58 -9.56 7.79 2.54
CA ARG A 58 -8.41 7.01 2.98
C ARG A 58 -8.60 5.55 2.61
N ILE A 59 -7.62 4.98 1.95
CA ILE A 59 -7.48 3.53 1.76
C ILE A 59 -6.37 3.08 2.71
N GLU A 60 -6.71 2.23 3.67
CA GLU A 60 -5.76 1.51 4.51
C GLU A 60 -5.61 0.09 3.96
N MET A 61 -4.37 -0.33 3.74
CA MET A 61 -4.01 -1.68 3.31
C MET A 61 -3.07 -2.28 4.33
N PHE A 62 -3.62 -3.13 5.20
CA PHE A 62 -2.88 -3.83 6.23
C PHE A 62 -2.52 -5.25 5.78
N ASP A 63 -1.32 -5.71 6.11
CA ASP A 63 -0.96 -7.12 6.07
C ASP A 63 -0.32 -7.56 7.38
N ASN A 64 -0.54 -8.80 7.79
CA ASN A 64 0.06 -9.37 9.00
C ASN A 64 1.36 -10.12 8.74
N ALA A 65 2.17 -9.67 7.78
CA ALA A 65 3.44 -10.31 7.46
C ALA A 65 4.58 -9.90 8.40
N GLY A 66 4.32 -9.11 9.44
CA GLY A 66 5.31 -8.50 10.32
C GLY A 66 5.69 -7.07 9.90
N ALA A 67 6.52 -6.42 10.72
CA ALA A 67 6.90 -5.02 10.54
C ALA A 67 8.02 -4.83 9.50
N ILE A 68 8.09 -3.62 8.94
CA ILE A 68 9.24 -3.12 8.18
C ILE A 68 10.35 -2.76 9.16
N ASP A 69 11.60 -3.19 8.89
CA ASP A 69 12.75 -2.88 9.74
C ASP A 69 13.00 -1.36 9.82
N ASP A 70 13.22 -0.84 11.03
CA ASP A 70 13.52 0.58 11.25
C ASP A 70 14.78 1.04 10.50
N ALA A 71 15.73 0.13 10.23
CA ALA A 71 16.95 0.42 9.49
C ALA A 71 16.70 0.83 8.02
N ILE A 72 15.54 0.46 7.45
CA ILE A 72 15.21 0.73 6.05
C ILE A 72 14.09 1.74 5.89
N LYS A 73 13.54 2.25 7.00
CA LYS A 73 12.27 2.98 7.03
C LYS A 73 12.22 4.22 6.12
N ASP A 74 13.35 4.92 6.02
CA ASP A 74 13.48 6.17 5.25
C ASP A 74 13.80 5.88 3.77
N ARG A 75 14.17 4.64 3.46
CA ARG A 75 14.67 4.21 2.15
C ARG A 75 13.67 3.41 1.35
N ILE A 76 12.61 2.86 1.95
CA ILE A 76 11.65 1.99 1.25
C ILE A 76 10.94 2.64 0.06
N PHE A 77 10.93 3.97 -0.01
CA PHE A 77 10.38 4.75 -1.12
C PHE A 77 11.46 5.31 -2.06
N GLU A 78 12.74 5.05 -1.83
CA GLU A 78 13.82 5.44 -2.74
C GLU A 78 13.76 4.58 -4.02
N PRO A 79 14.06 5.16 -5.19
CA PRO A 79 14.15 4.38 -6.41
C PRO A 79 15.27 3.35 -6.31
N TYR A 80 15.02 2.14 -6.84
CA TYR A 80 15.95 1.00 -6.84
C TYR A 80 16.28 0.42 -5.46
N PHE A 81 15.66 0.94 -4.40
CA PHE A 81 15.78 0.32 -3.08
C PHE A 81 14.93 -0.95 -3.02
N SER A 82 15.59 -2.07 -2.73
CA SER A 82 14.95 -3.37 -2.59
C SER A 82 15.66 -4.15 -1.48
N THR A 83 14.90 -4.83 -0.63
CA THR A 83 15.43 -5.83 0.30
C THR A 83 15.55 -7.21 -0.32
N LYS A 84 15.18 -7.34 -1.61
CA LYS A 84 15.24 -8.60 -2.37
C LYS A 84 16.52 -8.64 -3.20
N ASP A 85 17.01 -9.84 -3.47
CA ASP A 85 18.07 -10.07 -4.46
C ASP A 85 17.70 -9.42 -5.80
N GLU A 86 18.70 -8.90 -6.52
CA GLU A 86 18.54 -8.14 -7.78
C GLU A 86 17.70 -8.88 -8.85
N GLN A 87 17.61 -10.21 -8.75
CA GLN A 87 16.83 -11.05 -9.66
C GLN A 87 15.32 -11.10 -9.35
N MET A 88 14.88 -10.68 -8.16
CA MET A 88 13.49 -10.81 -7.69
C MET A 88 12.71 -9.49 -7.58
N GLY A 89 13.33 -8.34 -7.84
CA GLY A 89 12.61 -7.07 -7.86
C GLY A 89 13.47 -5.87 -8.26
N THR A 90 12.88 -4.95 -9.02
CA THR A 90 13.56 -3.74 -9.53
C THR A 90 13.74 -2.64 -8.48
N GLY A 91 13.15 -2.79 -7.29
CA GLY A 91 13.11 -1.73 -6.27
C GLY A 91 12.30 -0.48 -6.68
N LEU A 92 11.51 -0.55 -7.76
CA LEU A 92 10.76 0.60 -8.27
C LEU A 92 9.30 0.64 -7.79
N GLY A 93 8.76 -0.45 -7.26
CA GLY A 93 7.33 -0.58 -6.96
C GLY A 93 6.80 0.49 -6.01
N LEU A 94 7.38 0.59 -4.80
CA LEU A 94 6.96 1.57 -3.79
C LEU A 94 7.28 3.01 -4.22
N TYR A 95 8.42 3.25 -4.86
CA TYR A 95 8.78 4.55 -5.43
C TYR A 95 7.73 5.02 -6.46
N MET A 96 7.38 4.16 -7.42
CA MET A 96 6.36 4.46 -8.42
C MET A 96 4.98 4.66 -7.79
N SER A 97 4.66 3.85 -6.77
CA SER A 97 3.42 4.01 -6.01
C SER A 97 3.34 5.39 -5.36
N LYS A 98 4.41 5.83 -4.69
CA LYS A 98 4.48 7.15 -4.06
C LYS A 98 4.41 8.27 -5.10
N THR A 99 5.10 8.12 -6.23
CA THR A 99 5.05 9.08 -7.34
C THR A 99 3.65 9.23 -7.90
N ILE A 100 2.95 8.12 -8.18
CA ILE A 100 1.59 8.14 -8.69
C ILE A 100 0.66 8.84 -7.68
N ILE A 101 0.66 8.40 -6.42
CA ILE A 101 -0.23 8.98 -5.40
C ILE A 101 0.07 10.47 -5.20
N GLU A 102 1.32 10.86 -4.99
CA GLU A 102 1.68 12.22 -4.57
C GLU A 102 1.81 13.22 -5.72
N LYS A 103 2.24 12.77 -6.91
CA LYS A 103 2.47 13.66 -8.05
C LYS A 103 1.34 13.66 -9.07
N HIS A 104 0.72 12.51 -9.32
CA HIS A 104 -0.32 12.41 -10.34
C HIS A 104 -1.73 12.53 -9.75
N LEU A 105 -1.95 11.96 -8.57
CA LEU A 105 -3.27 11.92 -7.95
C LEU A 105 -3.48 12.98 -6.85
N GLY A 106 -2.45 13.77 -6.53
CA GLY A 106 -2.50 14.84 -5.53
C GLY A 106 -2.78 14.35 -4.11
N GLY A 107 -2.50 13.07 -3.85
CA GLY A 107 -2.73 12.40 -2.58
C GLY A 107 -1.48 12.29 -1.72
N LYS A 108 -1.53 11.38 -0.74
CA LYS A 108 -0.41 11.05 0.15
C LYS A 108 -0.29 9.54 0.32
N LEU A 109 0.92 9.00 0.19
CA LEU A 109 1.23 7.60 0.49
C LEU A 109 2.24 7.52 1.64
N TRP A 110 1.88 6.79 2.69
CA TRP A 110 2.78 6.48 3.80
C TRP A 110 2.48 5.09 4.36
N TYR A 111 3.21 4.69 5.39
CA TYR A 111 2.97 3.44 6.09
C TYR A 111 3.20 3.62 7.59
N GLU A 112 2.69 2.67 8.36
CA GLU A 112 2.98 2.54 9.79
C GLU A 112 3.15 1.06 10.13
N ASN A 113 4.21 0.75 10.89
CA ASN A 113 4.31 -0.56 11.53
C ASN A 113 3.21 -0.71 12.58
N LYS A 114 2.54 -1.86 12.57
CA LYS A 114 1.56 -2.29 13.56
C LYS A 114 2.13 -3.46 14.36
N LYS A 115 1.42 -3.90 15.40
CA LYS A 115 1.89 -4.94 16.33
C LYS A 115 2.27 -6.24 15.61
N ASP A 116 1.52 -6.63 14.59
CA ASP A 116 1.65 -7.92 13.88
C ASP A 116 1.89 -7.74 12.36
N GLY A 117 2.19 -6.53 11.90
CA GLY A 117 2.15 -6.24 10.48
C GLY A 117 2.52 -4.82 10.10
N VAL A 118 2.13 -4.44 8.90
CA VAL A 118 2.30 -3.08 8.37
C VAL A 118 0.99 -2.61 7.72
N SER A 119 0.64 -1.34 7.94
CA SER A 119 -0.43 -0.67 7.21
C SER A 119 0.18 0.33 6.25
N PHE A 120 -0.12 0.20 4.96
CA PHE A 120 0.05 1.29 3.99
C PHE A 120 -1.23 2.14 3.93
N TYR A 121 -1.06 3.44 3.84
CA TYR A 121 -2.15 4.40 3.82
C TYR A 121 -2.07 5.28 2.57
N ILE A 122 -3.19 5.39 1.88
CA ILE A 122 -3.37 6.27 0.73
C ILE A 122 -4.47 7.26 1.07
N ASP A 123 -4.15 8.55 1.14
CA ASP A 123 -5.15 9.62 1.15
C ASP A 123 -5.30 10.19 -0.25
N LEU A 124 -6.54 10.30 -0.73
CA LEU A 124 -6.88 10.90 -2.02
C LEU A 124 -7.91 12.02 -1.82
N PRO A 125 -7.68 13.23 -2.34
CA PRO A 125 -8.65 14.33 -2.20
C PRO A 125 -9.96 13.99 -2.92
N ILE A 126 -11.10 14.31 -2.30
CA ILE A 126 -12.43 14.09 -2.88
C ILE A 126 -12.69 15.04 -4.06
N ASN A 127 -12.15 16.26 -3.97
CA ASN A 127 -12.28 17.29 -5.00
C ASN A 127 -10.98 17.42 -5.79
N TYR A 128 -10.80 16.56 -6.78
CA TYR A 128 -9.75 16.73 -7.78
C TYR A 128 -10.13 17.91 -8.70
N LYS A 129 -9.31 18.96 -8.74
CA LYS A 129 -9.51 20.11 -9.64
C LYS A 129 -9.17 19.78 -11.09
#